data_AF-A0A6I0S8D0-F1
#
_entry.id   AF-A0A6I0S8D0-F1
#
_cell.length_a   1.000
_cell.length_b   1.000
_cell.length_c   1.000
_cell.angle_alpha   90.00
_cell.angle_beta   90.00
_cell.angle_gamma   90.00
#
_symmetry.space_group_name_H-M   'P 1'
#
loop_
_entity.id
_entity.type
_entity.pdbx_description
1 polymer ?
#
loop_
_entity_poly.entity_id
_entity_poly.type
_entity_poly.pdbx_seq_one_letter_code
_entity_poly.pdbx_strand_id
1 'polypeptide(L)'
;MKPKKSLVDAAVKDGSMDRLNMLLSAAHLLNCEANSLIEETTDVMRAKGLLLGDLKKLHNDFLKCADRYFKEFSTLVVNDQCKMDMFEDLQSFDTAFRTWAKVPAEWEPNVLTEDKAS
;
A
#
# COMPACT_ATOMS: atom_id res chain seq x y z
N MET A 1 -4.47 -24.97 3.03
CA MET A 1 -4.25 -26.18 2.18
C MET A 1 -3.26 -25.81 1.09
N LYS A 2 -2.30 -26.68 0.77
CA LYS A 2 -1.37 -26.44 -0.35
C LYS A 2 -1.87 -27.12 -1.63
N PRO A 3 -1.70 -26.53 -2.82
CA PRO A 3 -2.12 -27.14 -4.08
C PRO A 3 -1.39 -28.46 -4.34
N LYS A 4 -2.02 -29.38 -5.08
CA LYS A 4 -1.36 -30.61 -5.55
C LYS A 4 -0.18 -30.25 -6.45
N LYS A 5 0.96 -30.92 -6.26
CA LYS A 5 2.20 -30.65 -7.00
C LYS A 5 2.03 -30.65 -8.53
N SER A 6 1.24 -31.59 -9.05
CA SER A 6 0.94 -31.69 -10.49
C SER A 6 0.26 -30.46 -11.08
N LEU A 7 -0.54 -29.74 -10.28
CA LEU A 7 -1.19 -28.50 -10.72
C LEU A 7 -0.22 -27.33 -10.71
N VAL A 8 0.69 -27.29 -9.73
CA VAL A 8 1.74 -26.27 -9.65
C VAL A 8 2.68 -26.43 -10.85
N ASP A 9 3.14 -27.64 -11.15
CA ASP A 9 4.06 -27.88 -12.27
C ASP A 9 3.43 -27.51 -13.63
N ALA A 10 2.12 -27.74 -13.80
CA ALA A 10 1.39 -27.30 -14.99
C ALA A 10 1.32 -25.77 -15.10
N ALA A 11 0.99 -25.09 -13.99
CA ALA A 11 0.91 -23.63 -13.91
C ALA A 11 2.27 -22.93 -14.04
N VAL A 12 3.36 -23.60 -13.68
CA VAL A 12 4.72 -23.12 -13.99
C VAL A 12 4.99 -23.23 -15.48
N LYS A 13 4.64 -24.37 -16.10
CA LYS A 13 4.92 -24.63 -17.52
C LYS A 13 4.16 -23.70 -18.46
N ASP A 14 2.95 -23.28 -18.11
CA ASP A 14 2.13 -22.38 -18.93
C ASP A 14 2.30 -20.89 -18.58
N GLY A 15 3.17 -20.55 -17.62
CA GLY A 15 3.44 -19.17 -17.20
C GLY A 15 2.38 -18.56 -16.26
N SER A 16 1.37 -19.32 -15.84
CA SER A 16 0.35 -18.84 -14.90
C SER A 16 0.95 -18.43 -13.56
N MET A 17 1.99 -19.12 -13.08
CA MET A 17 2.68 -18.75 -11.84
C MET A 17 3.36 -17.38 -11.95
N ASP A 18 3.95 -17.05 -13.10
CA ASP A 18 4.55 -15.74 -13.33
C ASP A 18 3.47 -14.64 -13.35
N ARG A 19 2.32 -14.91 -13.97
CA ARG A 19 1.17 -13.99 -13.95
C ARG A 19 0.63 -13.78 -12.55
N LEU A 20 0.52 -14.84 -11.74
CA LEU A 20 0.10 -14.75 -10.34
C LEU A 20 1.06 -13.87 -9.56
N ASN A 21 2.37 -14.08 -9.71
CA ASN A 21 3.39 -13.25 -9.05
C ASN A 21 3.24 -11.78 -9.44
N MET A 22 3.12 -11.46 -10.73
CA MET A 22 2.95 -10.08 -11.20
C MET A 22 1.70 -9.41 -10.61
N LEU A 23 0.55 -10.09 -10.64
CA LEU A 23 -0.72 -9.54 -10.15
C LEU A 23 -0.69 -9.27 -8.65
N LEU A 24 -0.14 -10.22 -7.89
CA LEU A 24 -0.12 -10.13 -6.45
C LEU A 24 0.94 -9.13 -5.96
N SER A 25 2.09 -9.03 -6.63
CA SER A 25 3.07 -7.97 -6.37
C SER A 25 2.50 -6.58 -6.66
N ALA A 26 1.79 -6.39 -7.77
CA ALA A 26 1.12 -5.12 -8.07
C ALA A 26 0.04 -4.76 -7.04
N ALA A 27 -0.74 -5.74 -6.59
CA ALA A 27 -1.70 -5.55 -5.52
C ALA A 27 -1.03 -5.18 -4.18
N HIS A 28 0.16 -5.73 -3.90
CA HIS A 28 0.93 -5.36 -2.72
C HIS A 28 1.37 -3.88 -2.77
N LEU A 29 1.90 -3.42 -3.90
CA LEU A 29 2.27 -2.00 -4.09
C LEU A 29 1.09 -1.06 -3.86
N LEU A 30 -0.09 -1.40 -4.38
CA LEU A 30 -1.32 -0.63 -4.15
C LEU A 30 -1.70 -0.52 -2.66
N ASN A 31 -1.53 -1.61 -1.92
CA ASN A 31 -1.81 -1.61 -0.49
C ASN A 31 -0.78 -0.79 0.30
N CYS A 32 0.50 -0.85 -0.07
CA CYS A 32 1.54 -0.01 0.52
C CYS A 32 1.25 1.48 0.30
N GLU A 33 0.88 1.86 -0.92
CA GLU A 33 0.49 3.24 -1.26
C GLU A 33 -0.72 3.71 -0.44
N ALA A 34 -1.77 2.87 -0.39
CA ALA A 34 -2.95 3.17 0.41
C ALA A 34 -2.61 3.39 1.90
N ASN A 35 -1.68 2.61 2.45
CA ASN A 35 -1.24 2.77 3.83
C ASN A 35 -0.49 4.10 4.02
N SER A 36 0.44 4.45 3.12
CA SER A 36 1.15 5.74 3.16
C SER A 36 0.19 6.94 3.18
N LEU A 37 -0.86 6.92 2.36
CA LEU A 37 -1.87 7.99 2.30
C LEU A 37 -2.69 8.10 3.61
N ILE A 38 -3.00 6.96 4.25
CA ILE A 38 -3.74 6.96 5.52
C ILE A 38 -2.86 7.40 6.69
N GLU A 39 -1.56 7.07 6.67
CA GLU A 39 -0.59 7.60 7.63
C GLU A 39 -0.51 9.13 7.53
N GLU A 40 -0.36 9.66 6.31
CA GLU A 40 -0.36 11.11 6.06
C GLU A 40 -1.68 11.77 6.51
N THR A 41 -2.82 11.13 6.23
CA THR A 41 -4.14 11.60 6.72
C THR A 41 -4.17 11.67 8.25
N THR A 42 -3.60 10.66 8.92
CA THR A 42 -3.54 10.61 10.39
C THR A 42 -2.68 11.73 10.96
N ASP A 43 -1.59 12.09 10.29
CA ASP A 43 -0.72 13.18 10.70
C ASP A 43 -1.39 14.55 10.52
N VAL A 44 -2.10 14.76 9.40
CA VAL A 44 -2.92 15.96 9.18
C VAL A 44 -4.01 16.08 10.25
N MET A 45 -4.71 14.98 10.56
CA MET A 45 -5.72 14.95 11.62
C MET A 45 -5.13 15.27 12.99
N ARG A 46 -3.96 14.71 13.31
CA ARG A 46 -3.25 14.95 14.58
C ARG A 46 -2.86 16.42 14.71
N ALA A 47 -2.32 17.02 13.64
CA ALA A 47 -1.91 18.43 13.62
C ALA A 47 -3.08 19.39 13.88
N LYS A 48 -4.32 18.98 13.58
CA LYS A 48 -5.54 19.78 13.80
C LYS A 48 -6.39 19.34 14.99
N GLY A 49 -5.94 18.34 15.76
CA GLY A 49 -6.70 17.80 16.90
C GLY A 49 -7.98 17.04 16.52
N LEU A 50 -8.09 16.58 15.27
CA LEU A 50 -9.27 15.92 14.70
C LEU A 50 -9.28 14.40 14.88
N LEU A 51 -8.64 13.87 15.93
CA LEU A 51 -8.43 12.42 16.10
C LEU A 51 -9.74 11.64 16.21
N LEU A 52 -10.12 10.96 15.12
CA LEU A 52 -11.21 9.99 15.07
C LEU A 52 -10.69 8.62 15.55
N GLY A 53 -10.77 8.37 16.87
CA GLY A 53 -10.24 7.15 17.50
C GLY A 53 -10.73 5.84 16.87
N ASP A 54 -11.98 5.81 16.41
CA ASP A 54 -12.58 4.63 15.77
C ASP A 54 -12.02 4.35 14.38
N LEU A 55 -11.75 5.40 13.58
CA LEU A 55 -11.20 5.24 12.22
C LEU A 55 -9.78 4.64 12.27
N LYS A 56 -8.95 5.13 13.18
CA LYS A 56 -7.59 4.59 13.40
C LYS A 56 -7.65 3.12 13.84
N LYS A 57 -8.59 2.76 14.71
CA LYS A 57 -8.77 1.37 15.16
C LYS A 57 -9.18 0.45 14.00
N LEU A 58 -10.15 0.87 13.19
CA LEU A 58 -10.59 0.11 12.01
C LEU A 58 -9.46 -0.06 10.99
N HIS A 59 -8.66 0.98 10.75
CA HIS A 59 -7.50 0.88 9.86
C HIS A 59 -6.44 -0.09 10.40
N ASN A 60 -6.13 -0.04 11.70
CA ASN A 60 -5.20 -0.99 12.31
C ASN A 60 -5.68 -2.45 12.21
N ASP A 61 -6.98 -2.70 12.35
CA ASP A 61 -7.53 -4.05 12.19
C ASP A 61 -7.53 -4.50 10.72
N PHE A 62 -7.73 -3.58 9.78
CA PHE A 62 -7.53 -3.83 8.35
C PHE A 62 -6.08 -4.22 8.04
N LEU A 63 -5.08 -3.48 8.55
CA LEU A 63 -3.66 -3.78 8.39
C LEU A 63 -3.30 -5.18 8.88
N LYS A 64 -3.77 -5.58 10.07
CA LYS A 64 -3.52 -6.92 10.60
C LYS A 64 -4.07 -8.04 9.70
N CYS A 65 -5.22 -7.82 9.07
CA CYS A 65 -5.79 -8.76 8.11
C CYS A 65 -4.97 -8.79 6.82
N ALA A 66 -4.54 -7.63 6.33
CA ALA A 66 -3.64 -7.51 5.18
C ALA A 66 -2.30 -8.21 5.43
N ASP A 67 -1.68 -8.05 6.61
CA ASP A 67 -0.44 -8.72 7.00
C ASP A 67 -0.56 -10.25 6.97
N ARG A 68 -1.69 -10.78 7.41
CA ARG A 68 -1.96 -12.23 7.34
C ARG A 68 -2.07 -12.70 5.89
N TYR A 69 -2.75 -11.94 5.05
CA TYR A 69 -2.81 -12.19 3.61
C TYR A 69 -1.41 -12.14 2.99
N PHE A 70 -0.59 -11.15 3.32
CA PHE A 70 0.77 -11.01 2.82
C PHE A 70 1.68 -12.14 3.27
N LYS A 71 1.52 -12.62 4.50
CA LYS A 71 2.26 -13.78 5.00
C LYS A 71 1.97 -15.02 4.16
N GLU A 72 0.71 -15.29 3.85
CA GLU A 72 0.34 -16.40 2.96
C GLU A 72 0.87 -16.18 1.53
N PHE A 73 0.76 -14.96 1.01
CA PHE A 73 1.29 -14.57 -0.30
C PHE A 73 2.81 -14.77 -0.42
N SER A 74 3.59 -14.37 0.60
CA SER A 74 5.05 -14.53 0.61
C SER A 74 5.50 -16.00 0.58
N THR A 75 4.62 -16.94 0.96
CA THR A 75 4.91 -18.37 0.82
C THR A 75 4.74 -18.88 -0.61
N LEU A 76 4.08 -18.11 -1.48
CA LEU A 76 3.81 -18.44 -2.89
C LEU A 76 4.83 -17.80 -3.83
N VAL A 77 5.40 -16.65 -3.48
CA VAL A 77 6.43 -15.96 -4.27
C VAL A 77 7.81 -16.45 -3.85
N VAL A 78 8.46 -17.23 -4.71
CA VAL A 78 9.73 -17.91 -4.39
C VAL A 78 10.96 -17.19 -4.96
N ASN A 79 10.78 -16.13 -5.77
CA ASN A 79 11.90 -15.47 -6.44
C ASN A 79 12.45 -14.27 -5.67
N ASP A 80 13.70 -14.38 -5.22
CA ASP A 80 14.44 -13.33 -4.51
C ASP A 80 14.74 -12.09 -5.38
N GLN A 81 14.67 -12.21 -6.71
CA GLN A 81 14.86 -11.09 -7.63
C GLN A 81 13.81 -9.97 -7.44
N CYS A 82 12.59 -10.32 -7.01
CA CYS A 82 11.49 -9.36 -6.83
C CYS A 82 11.62 -8.44 -5.61
N LYS A 83 12.58 -8.69 -4.70
CA LYS A 83 12.71 -7.93 -3.45
C LYS A 83 13.50 -6.63 -3.60
N MET A 84 14.42 -6.54 -4.56
CA MET A 84 15.31 -5.38 -4.73
C MET A 84 14.67 -4.25 -5.54
N ASP A 85 13.76 -4.55 -6.46
CA ASP A 85 13.05 -3.55 -7.29
C ASP A 85 11.85 -2.90 -6.58
N MET A 86 11.43 -3.46 -5.44
CA MET A 86 10.16 -3.09 -4.80
C MET A 86 10.14 -1.65 -4.24
N PHE A 87 11.30 -1.13 -3.80
CA PHE A 87 11.39 0.24 -3.30
C PHE A 87 11.33 1.27 -4.43
N GLU A 88 12.01 1.00 -5.54
CA GLU A 88 12.00 1.86 -6.73
C GLU A 88 10.63 1.84 -7.41
N ASP A 89 10.01 0.64 -7.49
CA ASP A 89 8.64 0.46 -7.98
C ASP A 89 7.64 1.23 -7.11
N LEU A 90 7.78 1.17 -5.79
CA LEU A 90 6.89 1.88 -4.87
C LEU A 90 7.05 3.40 -5.01
N GLN A 91 8.27 3.93 -5.09
CA GLN A 91 8.51 5.36 -5.25
C GLN A 91 8.00 5.88 -6.60
N SER A 92 8.23 5.11 -7.67
CA SER A 92 7.73 5.43 -9.01
C SER A 92 6.20 5.40 -9.05
N PHE A 93 5.60 4.42 -8.36
CA PHE A 93 4.15 4.30 -8.24
C PHE A 93 3.53 5.45 -7.44
N ASP A 94 4.05 5.78 -6.25
CA ASP A 94 3.61 6.93 -5.43
C ASP A 94 3.62 8.21 -6.26
N THR A 95 4.73 8.50 -6.95
CA THR A 95 4.87 9.71 -7.78
C THR A 95 3.79 9.77 -8.87
N ALA A 96 3.57 8.66 -9.58
CA ALA A 96 2.56 8.59 -10.64
C ALA A 96 1.14 8.68 -10.08
N PHE A 97 0.88 8.00 -8.96
CA PHE A 97 -0.42 7.97 -8.30
C PHE A 97 -0.80 9.36 -7.77
N ARG A 98 0.11 10.02 -7.04
CA ARG A 98 -0.05 11.38 -6.53
C ARG A 98 -0.32 12.40 -7.63
N THR A 99 0.43 12.31 -8.74
CA THR A 99 0.21 13.14 -9.92
C THR A 99 -1.20 12.97 -10.49
N TRP A 100 -1.66 11.72 -10.61
CA TRP A 100 -3.00 11.41 -11.10
C TRP A 100 -4.11 11.83 -10.13
N ALA A 101 -3.94 11.54 -8.84
CA ALA A 101 -4.89 11.82 -7.76
C ALA A 101 -4.92 13.31 -7.37
N LYS A 102 -3.96 14.11 -7.85
CA LYS A 102 -3.77 15.53 -7.51
C LYS A 102 -3.52 15.72 -6.01
N VAL A 103 -2.79 14.80 -5.41
CA VAL A 103 -2.38 14.84 -4.00
C VAL A 103 -0.91 15.27 -3.96
N PRO A 104 -0.59 16.48 -3.49
CA PRO A 104 0.81 16.89 -3.34
C PRO A 104 1.52 16.02 -2.29
N ALA A 105 2.83 15.84 -2.43
CA ALA A 105 3.64 15.09 -1.46
C ALA A 105 3.88 15.86 -0.15
N GLU A 106 3.76 17.18 -0.19
CA GLU A 106 3.98 18.06 0.95
C GLU A 106 2.66 18.79 1.26
N TRP A 107 2.25 18.71 2.53
CA TRP A 107 1.14 19.48 3.07
C TRP A 107 1.67 20.47 4.12
N GLU A 108 1.44 21.76 3.88
CA GLU A 108 1.60 22.79 4.89
C GLU A 108 0.22 23.38 5.25
N PRO A 109 -0.03 23.70 6.53
CA PRO A 109 -1.26 24.39 6.89
C PRO A 109 -1.30 25.75 6.19
N ASN A 110 -2.37 26.04 5.45
CA ASN A 110 -2.64 27.42 5.03
C ASN A 110 -2.72 28.29 6.29
N VAL A 111 -1.73 29.16 6.48
CA VAL A 111 -1.76 30.16 7.54
C VAL A 111 -2.85 31.14 7.14
N LEU A 112 -4.05 30.95 7.67
CA LEU A 112 -5.06 32.00 7.69
C LEU A 112 -4.45 33.11 8.52
N THR A 113 -3.89 34.14 7.86
CA THR A 113 -3.66 35.42 8.52
C THR A 113 -5.01 35.81 9.10
N GLU A 114 -5.11 35.76 10.43
CA GLU A 114 -6.28 36.19 11.17
C GLU A 114 -6.81 37.48 10.54
N ASP A 115 -8.14 37.50 10.36
CA ASP A 115 -8.90 38.67 10.03
C ASP A 115 -8.24 39.90 10.65
N LYS A 116 -7.80 40.83 9.80
CA LYS A 116 -7.55 42.19 10.24
C LYS A 116 -8.88 42.72 10.74
N ALA A 117 -9.13 42.50 12.02
CA ALA A 117 -10.02 43.30 12.82
C ALA A 117 -9.48 44.73 12.82
N SER A 118 -10.05 45.58 11.97
CA SER A 118 -10.22 47.02 12.16
C SER A 118 -11.10 47.59 11.06
#